data_AF-A0A9P8RNP4-F1
#
_entry.id   AF-A0A9P8RNP4-F1
#
_cell.length_a   1.000
_cell.length_b   1.000
_cell.length_c   1.000
_cell.angle_alpha   90.00
_cell.angle_beta   90.00
_cell.angle_gamma   90.00
#
_symmetry.space_group_name_H-M   'P 1'
#
loop_
_entity.id
_entity.type
_entity.pdbx_description
1 polymer ?
#
loop_
_entity_poly.entity_id
_entity_poly.type
_entity_poly.pdbx_seq_one_letter_code
_entity_poly.pdbx_strand_id
1 'polypeptide(L)'
;MPLPIDKYLAFGSLLTAIKSGWELSRMITKKLEDIELNKLVTNASRSLRSAFNSGCISHYEYYKYKELIAFAEAQEDVRQLLNIRNKLARLRASSDA
;
A
#
# COMPACT_ATOMS: atom_id res chain seq x y z
N MET A 1 10.45 39.39 43.22
CA MET A 1 11.33 38.54 42.38
C MET A 1 10.45 37.69 41.49
N PRO A 2 10.45 37.84 40.15
CA PRO A 2 9.67 36.96 39.29
C PRO A 2 10.37 35.60 39.16
N LEU A 3 9.60 34.52 39.31
CA LEU A 3 10.06 33.14 39.17
C LEU A 3 10.39 32.81 37.70
N PRO A 4 11.29 31.86 37.42
CA PRO A 4 11.75 31.53 36.08
C PRO A 4 10.71 30.67 35.33
N ILE A 5 9.56 31.28 35.02
CA ILE A 5 8.45 30.63 34.29
C ILE A 5 8.88 30.31 32.84
N ASP A 6 9.77 31.12 32.27
CA ASP A 6 10.26 30.97 30.89
C ASP A 6 10.95 29.63 30.61
N LYS A 7 11.65 29.06 31.61
CA LYS A 7 12.34 27.78 31.45
C LYS A 7 11.35 26.62 31.36
N TYR A 8 10.27 26.65 32.15
CA TYR A 8 9.25 25.61 32.14
C TYR A 8 8.39 25.65 30.86
N LEU A 9 8.12 26.86 30.35
CA LEU A 9 7.40 27.03 29.08
C LEU A 9 8.21 26.47 27.89
N ALA A 10 9.53 26.65 27.91
CA ALA A 10 10.43 26.15 26.86
C ALA A 10 10.48 24.62 26.78
N PHE A 11 10.41 23.90 27.91
CA PHE A 11 10.33 22.42 27.90
C PHE A 11 8.97 21.91 27.39
N GLY A 12 7.87 22.62 27.69
CA GLY A 12 6.56 22.31 27.13
C GLY A 12 6.51 22.40 25.60
N SER A 13 7.14 23.45 25.04
CA SER A 13 7.31 23.68 23.60
C SER A 13 8.19 22.61 22.92
N LEU A 14 9.29 22.23 23.57
CA LEU A 14 10.19 21.19 23.06
C LEU A 14 9.50 19.81 23.00
N LEU A 15 8.78 19.44 24.05
CA LEU A 15 8.06 18.17 24.12
C LEU A 15 6.92 18.10 23.10
N THR A 16 6.22 19.21 22.86
CA THR A 16 5.19 19.29 21.80
C THR A 16 5.82 19.23 20.41
N ALA A 17 6.95 19.90 20.17
CA ALA A 17 7.68 19.81 18.91
C ALA A 17 8.16 18.38 18.61
N ILE A 18 8.73 17.68 19.61
CA ILE A 18 9.18 16.29 19.47
C ILE A 18 7.99 15.35 19.19
N LYS A 19 6.87 15.52 19.91
CA LYS A 19 5.65 14.73 19.68
C LYS A 19 5.07 14.98 18.28
N SER A 20 5.02 16.24 17.84
CA SER A 20 4.58 16.59 16.49
C SER A 20 5.51 16.05 15.40
N GLY A 21 6.82 15.97 15.67
CA GLY A 21 7.80 15.36 14.77
C GLY A 21 7.60 13.85 14.63
N TRP A 22 7.37 13.15 15.75
CA TRP A 22 7.10 11.72 15.73
C TRP A 22 5.75 11.38 15.08
N GLU A 23 4.72 12.19 15.34
CA GLU A 23 3.41 12.05 14.67
C GLU A 23 3.52 12.33 13.16
N LEU A 24 4.29 13.34 12.74
CA LEU A 24 4.59 13.60 11.33
C LEU A 24 5.35 12.43 10.69
N SER A 25 6.41 11.93 11.31
CA SER A 25 7.14 10.77 10.80
C SER A 25 6.24 9.53 10.69
N ARG A 26 5.33 9.32 11.64
CA ARG A 26 4.34 8.24 11.61
C ARG A 26 3.30 8.42 10.51
N MET A 27 2.86 9.67 10.27
CA MET A 27 1.94 9.97 9.17
C MET A 27 2.61 9.77 7.81
N ILE A 28 3.86 10.20 7.65
CA ILE A 28 4.62 10.04 6.40
C ILE A 28 4.82 8.55 6.10
N THR A 29 5.22 7.75 7.09
CA THR A 29 5.40 6.30 6.91
C THR A 29 4.10 5.61 6.50
N LYS A 30 2.98 5.89 7.17
CA LYS A 30 1.66 5.41 6.73
C LYS A 30 1.32 5.83 5.30
N LYS A 31 1.57 7.09 4.94
CA LYS A 31 1.31 7.57 3.58
C LYS A 31 2.17 6.88 2.53
N LEU A 32 3.42 6.55 2.86
CA LEU A 32 4.28 5.78 1.97
C LEU A 32 3.78 4.34 1.80
N GLU A 33 3.35 3.70 2.89
CA GLU A 33 2.72 2.37 2.85
C GLU A 33 1.45 2.37 1.98
N ASP A 34 0.58 3.37 2.14
CA ASP A 34 -0.62 3.55 1.29
C ASP A 34 -0.25 3.70 -0.20
N ILE A 35 0.81 4.47 -0.50
CA ILE A 35 1.29 4.68 -1.87
C ILE A 35 1.84 3.37 -2.46
N GLU A 36 2.58 2.60 -1.69
CA GLU A 36 3.12 1.31 -2.12
C GLU A 36 2.00 0.29 -2.38
N LEU A 37 1.00 0.22 -1.50
CA LEU A 37 -0.18 -0.63 -1.67
C LEU A 37 -0.92 -0.27 -2.97
N ASN A 38 -1.21 1.02 -3.19
CA ASN A 38 -1.86 1.50 -4.40
C ASN A 38 -1.08 1.15 -5.68
N LYS A 39 0.27 1.28 -5.64
CA LYS A 39 1.12 0.87 -6.76
C LYS A 39 1.00 -0.63 -7.04
N LEU A 40 0.97 -1.47 -6.01
CA LEU A 40 0.83 -2.92 -6.16
C LEU A 40 -0.53 -3.32 -6.73
N VAL A 41 -1.62 -2.73 -6.23
CA VAL A 41 -2.99 -2.93 -6.76
C VAL A 41 -3.07 -2.53 -8.22
N THR A 42 -2.54 -1.35 -8.57
CA THR A 42 -2.52 -0.85 -9.95
C THR A 42 -1.74 -1.80 -10.87
N ASN A 43 -0.59 -2.27 -10.42
CA ASN A 43 0.24 -3.20 -11.20
C ASN A 43 -0.44 -4.56 -11.37
N ALA A 44 -1.02 -5.13 -10.32
CA ALA A 44 -1.76 -6.40 -10.38
C ALA A 44 -2.97 -6.30 -11.33
N SER A 45 -3.70 -5.19 -11.27
CA SER A 45 -4.85 -4.92 -12.17
C SER A 45 -4.42 -4.80 -13.63
N ARG A 46 -3.30 -4.13 -13.91
CA ARG A 46 -2.72 -4.06 -15.27
C ARG A 46 -2.29 -5.43 -15.76
N SER A 47 -1.61 -6.22 -14.93
CA SER A 47 -1.22 -7.59 -15.27
C SER A 47 -2.44 -8.48 -15.56
N LEU A 48 -3.51 -8.35 -14.77
CA LEU A 48 -4.76 -9.08 -14.97
C LEU A 48 -5.41 -8.71 -16.31
N ARG A 49 -5.52 -7.41 -16.62
CA ARG A 49 -6.07 -6.93 -17.88
C ARG A 49 -5.23 -7.36 -19.08
N SER A 50 -3.91 -7.36 -18.94
CA SER A 50 -2.99 -7.87 -19.95
C SER A 50 -3.21 -9.36 -20.20
N ALA A 51 -3.29 -10.18 -19.14
CA ALA A 51 -3.51 -11.62 -19.23
C ALA A 51 -4.87 -11.96 -19.87
N PHE A 52 -5.88 -11.15 -19.60
CA PHE A 52 -7.19 -11.28 -20.23
C PHE A 52 -7.16 -10.96 -21.72
N ASN A 53 -6.51 -9.85 -22.10
CA ASN A 53 -6.38 -9.45 -23.50
C ASN A 53 -5.55 -10.44 -24.32
N SER A 54 -4.57 -11.12 -23.71
CA SER A 54 -3.79 -12.17 -24.36
C SER A 54 -4.51 -13.53 -24.39
N GLY A 55 -5.73 -13.62 -23.87
CA GLY A 55 -6.52 -14.87 -23.85
C GLY A 55 -6.01 -15.92 -22.86
N CYS A 56 -5.10 -15.57 -21.95
CA CYS A 56 -4.52 -16.50 -20.98
C CYS A 56 -5.48 -16.86 -19.84
N ILE A 57 -6.58 -16.11 -19.68
CA ILE A 57 -7.60 -16.31 -18.64
C ILE A 57 -9.00 -16.11 -19.22
N SER A 58 -9.94 -16.91 -18.72
CA SER A 58 -11.35 -16.80 -19.09
C SER A 58 -12.01 -15.56 -18.47
N HIS A 59 -13.16 -15.16 -19.00
CA HIS A 59 -13.99 -14.10 -18.41
C HIS A 59 -14.31 -14.37 -16.93
N TYR A 60 -14.64 -15.61 -16.59
CA TYR A 60 -14.94 -16.00 -15.21
C TYR A 60 -13.73 -15.79 -14.28
N GLU A 61 -12.55 -16.24 -14.71
CA GLU A 61 -11.32 -16.06 -13.92
C GLU A 61 -10.93 -14.59 -13.79
N TYR A 62 -11.14 -13.79 -14.83
CA TYR A 62 -10.92 -12.35 -14.78
C TYR A 62 -11.74 -11.69 -13.66
N TYR A 63 -13.04 -11.97 -13.58
CA TYR A 63 -13.90 -11.43 -12.51
C TYR A 63 -13.46 -11.93 -11.13
N LYS A 64 -13.16 -13.22 -11.00
CA LYS A 64 -12.65 -13.80 -9.75
C LYS A 64 -11.38 -13.13 -9.26
N TYR A 65 -10.38 -12.94 -10.13
CA TYR A 65 -9.14 -12.26 -9.73
C TYR A 65 -9.35 -10.78 -9.45
N LYS A 66 -10.29 -10.13 -10.14
CA LYS A 66 -10.66 -8.74 -9.85
C LYS A 66 -11.27 -8.59 -8.46
N GLU A 67 -12.16 -9.49 -8.05
CA GLU A 67 -12.72 -9.53 -6.70
C GLU A 67 -11.65 -9.80 -5.64
N LEU A 68 -10.73 -10.73 -5.91
CA LEU A 68 -9.61 -11.02 -5.00
C LEU A 68 -8.67 -9.82 -4.82
N ILE A 69 -8.40 -9.06 -5.88
CA ILE A 69 -7.59 -7.83 -5.78
C ILE A 69 -8.32 -6.77 -4.95
N ALA A 70 -9.63 -6.58 -5.17
CA ALA A 70 -10.43 -5.63 -4.40
C ALA A 70 -10.52 -6.02 -2.91
N PHE A 71 -10.63 -7.31 -2.62
CA PHE A 71 -10.61 -7.81 -1.24
C PHE A 71 -9.24 -7.61 -0.57
N ALA A 72 -8.15 -7.90 -1.29
CA ALA A 72 -6.81 -7.71 -0.76
C ALA A 72 -6.45 -6.22 -0.57
N GLU A 73 -6.98 -5.33 -1.42
CA GLU A 73 -6.90 -3.87 -1.23
C GLU A 73 -7.67 -3.43 0.03
N ALA A 74 -8.89 -3.91 0.23
CA ALA A 74 -9.70 -3.60 1.41
C ALA A 74 -9.10 -4.12 2.73
N GLN A 75 -8.33 -5.21 2.68
CA GLN A 75 -7.64 -5.77 3.85
C GLN A 75 -6.20 -5.26 4.02
N GLU A 76 -5.72 -4.40 3.13
CA GLU A 76 -4.31 -3.95 3.08
C GLU A 76 -3.31 -5.14 3.05
N ASP A 77 -3.74 -6.30 2.52
CA ASP A 77 -2.93 -7.52 2.48
C ASP A 77 -2.00 -7.53 1.26
N VAL A 78 -0.83 -6.94 1.48
CA VAL A 78 0.27 -6.87 0.50
C VAL A 78 0.70 -8.27 0.02
N ARG A 79 0.65 -9.30 0.87
CA ARG A 79 1.12 -10.65 0.52
C ARG A 79 0.19 -11.31 -0.47
N GLN A 80 -1.12 -11.16 -0.29
CA GLN A 80 -2.12 -11.65 -1.23
C GLN A 80 -1.97 -10.99 -2.60
N LEU A 81 -1.79 -9.66 -2.65
CA LEU A 81 -1.56 -8.93 -3.89
C LEU A 81 -0.30 -9.41 -4.63
N LEU A 82 0.80 -9.63 -3.90
CA LEU A 82 2.04 -10.17 -4.48
C LEU A 82 1.86 -11.60 -5.01
N ASN A 83 1.10 -12.45 -4.31
CA ASN A 83 0.84 -13.81 -4.74
C ASN A 83 -0.02 -13.84 -6.03
N ILE A 84 -1.08 -13.01 -6.07
CA ILE A 84 -1.92 -12.85 -7.27
C ILE A 84 -1.07 -12.37 -8.45
N ARG A 85 -0.22 -11.35 -8.24
CA ARG A 85 0.69 -10.83 -9.27
C ARG A 85 1.63 -11.91 -9.79
N ASN A 86 2.27 -12.66 -8.90
CA ASN A 86 3.22 -13.71 -9.30
C ASN A 86 2.50 -14.86 -10.04
N LYS A 87 1.27 -15.18 -9.65
CA LYS A 87 0.45 -16.19 -10.34
C LYS A 87 0.07 -15.73 -11.75
N LEU A 88 -0.35 -14.47 -11.92
CA LEU A 88 -0.62 -13.89 -13.24
C LEU A 88 0.62 -13.85 -14.12
N ALA A 89 1.78 -13.50 -13.55
CA ALA A 89 3.06 -13.51 -14.28
C ALA A 89 3.44 -14.92 -14.76
N ARG A 90 3.21 -15.95 -13.95
CA ARG A 90 3.46 -17.36 -14.34
C ARG A 90 2.52 -17.82 -15.45
N LEU A 91 1.23 -17.49 -15.36
CA LEU A 91 0.24 -17.84 -16.40
C LEU A 91 0.61 -17.23 -17.76
N ARG A 92 1.14 -16.01 -17.74
CA ARG A 92 1.67 -15.37 -18.94
C ARG A 92 2.91 -16.09 -19.46
N ALA A 93 3.90 -16.35 -18.59
CA ALA A 93 5.13 -17.03 -18.99
C ALA A 93 4.87 -18.44 -19.56
N SER A 94 3.84 -19.15 -19.08
CA SER A 94 3.43 -20.44 -19.66
C SER A 94 2.65 -20.32 -20.97
N SER A 95 2.12 -19.15 -21.30
CA SER A 95 1.41 -18.90 -22.56
C SER A 95 2.36 -18.46 -23.68
N ASP A 96 3.53 -17.93 -23.34
CA ASP A 96 4.57 -17.49 -24.27
C ASP A 96 5.57 -18.63 -24.63
N ALA A 97 5.40 -19.83 -24.06
CA ALA A 97 6.22 -21.03 -24.29
C ALA A 97 5.49 -22.05 -25.18
#